data_AF-A0A946CWM1-F1
#
_entry.id   AF-A0A946CWM1-F1
#
_cell.length_a   1.000
_cell.length_b   1.000
_cell.length_c   1.000
_cell.angle_alpha   90.00
_cell.angle_beta   90.00
_cell.angle_gamma   90.00
#
_symmetry.space_group_name_H-M   'P 1'
#
loop_
_entity.id
_entity.type
_entity.pdbx_description
1 polymer ?
#
loop_
_entity_poly.entity_id
_entity_poly.type
_entity_poly.pdbx_seq_one_letter_code
_entity_poly.pdbx_strand_id
1 'polypeptide(L)'
;MHSPLTGGRIKTQSPNDQIVKDGLRGLLASIAVGFTVSTVLVLIVITLTLLSTAASAASVDQINNTKSGSLLVKNAQTGHYMPTPTLLTDVKINVSGILARTTVSQQFQNNSKDWVEGIYVFPLPENAAVDQLRMRIGDRLIEGQIKEREEAKKQFQEAARSGKKATLIEQERSNVFTTSLTNIAPGESITIEIAYQNTLDYRDGAVSLRFPLVVAPRYIPGQEHNENTMTSTVNQGPSVTDAQKISPLIIDESEKKRNPVNLSIKLDAGFAIQTIHSTNHAIKKNKINEHQYKVNLVSDNVPADRDFEVTWRSAPDAMPRSAVYTEQKGDKYYSLITLFPPTDSYADIPRLPRDIV
;
A
#
# COMPACT_ATOMS: atom_id res chain seq x y z
N MET A 1 45.98 -73.07 74.58
CA MET A 1 45.74 -71.90 73.70
C MET A 1 45.07 -72.43 72.43
N HIS A 2 43.75 -72.27 72.28
CA HIS A 2 43.08 -72.13 70.98
C HIS A 2 41.60 -71.77 71.20
N SER A 3 41.22 -70.63 70.62
CA SER A 3 39.95 -69.90 70.74
C SER A 3 38.77 -70.58 70.03
N PRO A 4 37.52 -70.22 70.38
CA PRO A 4 36.32 -70.69 69.69
C PRO A 4 36.05 -69.91 68.39
N LEU A 5 35.47 -70.59 67.41
CA LEU A 5 35.04 -70.05 66.12
C LEU A 5 33.75 -69.23 66.26
N THR A 6 33.81 -67.96 65.88
CA THR A 6 32.68 -67.03 65.84
C THR A 6 31.88 -67.21 64.54
N GLY A 7 30.59 -67.49 64.65
CA GLY A 7 29.66 -67.58 63.52
C GLY A 7 29.36 -66.22 62.89
N GLY A 8 29.62 -66.08 61.60
CA GLY A 8 29.21 -64.94 60.78
C GLY A 8 27.78 -65.12 60.27
N ARG A 9 26.86 -64.25 60.71
CA ARG A 9 25.53 -64.09 60.10
C ARG A 9 25.68 -63.47 58.70
N ILE A 10 25.36 -64.24 57.66
CA ILE A 10 25.16 -63.72 56.31
C ILE A 10 23.81 -62.99 56.30
N LYS A 11 23.83 -61.66 56.15
CA LYS A 11 22.62 -60.88 55.82
C LYS A 11 22.26 -61.17 54.37
N THR A 12 21.21 -61.94 54.14
CA THR A 12 20.53 -62.06 52.85
C THR A 12 19.87 -60.71 52.52
N GLN A 13 20.52 -59.91 51.68
CA GLN A 13 19.87 -58.79 50.99
C GLN A 13 18.95 -59.38 49.92
N SER A 14 17.64 -59.17 50.07
CA SER A 14 16.63 -59.62 49.11
C SER A 14 16.86 -58.94 47.74
N PRO A 15 17.05 -59.71 46.64
CA PRO A 15 17.28 -59.15 45.29
C PRO A 15 16.12 -58.28 44.78
N ASN A 16 14.92 -58.43 45.34
CA ASN A 16 13.73 -57.71 44.87
C ASN A 16 13.76 -56.21 45.17
N ASP A 17 14.39 -55.78 46.26
CA ASP A 17 14.31 -54.38 46.70
C ASP A 17 15.23 -53.45 45.87
N GLN A 18 16.26 -54.02 45.23
CA GLN A 18 17.23 -53.31 44.40
C GLN A 18 16.71 -53.14 42.96
N ILE A 19 16.09 -54.18 42.40
CA ILE A 19 15.46 -54.16 41.07
C ILE A 19 14.31 -53.14 41.04
N VAL A 20 13.50 -53.05 42.10
CA VAL A 20 12.40 -52.08 42.19
C VAL A 20 12.93 -50.65 42.27
N LYS A 21 14.02 -50.40 42.99
CA LYS A 21 14.65 -49.06 43.09
C LYS A 21 15.30 -48.63 41.78
N ASP A 22 15.98 -49.53 41.08
CA ASP A 22 16.61 -49.22 39.80
C ASP A 22 15.57 -49.07 38.68
N GLY A 23 14.49 -49.86 38.69
CA GLY A 23 13.34 -49.69 37.80
C GLY A 23 12.63 -48.35 38.02
N LEU A 24 12.42 -47.94 39.27
CA LEU A 24 11.80 -46.65 39.60
C LEU A 24 12.69 -45.46 39.19
N ARG A 25 14.01 -45.58 39.34
CA ARG A 25 14.98 -44.56 38.87
C ARG A 25 15.00 -44.46 37.36
N GLY A 26 14.95 -45.59 36.64
CA GLY A 26 14.86 -45.61 35.18
C GLY A 26 13.56 -44.97 34.65
N LEU A 27 12.43 -45.23 35.31
CA LEU A 27 11.14 -44.64 34.98
C LEU A 27 11.11 -43.12 35.23
N LEU A 28 11.68 -42.65 36.35
CA LEU A 28 11.76 -41.23 36.64
C LEU A 28 12.70 -40.48 35.68
N ALA A 29 13.81 -41.10 35.28
CA ALA A 29 14.73 -40.53 34.30
C ALA A 29 14.10 -40.43 32.90
N SER A 30 13.33 -41.44 32.47
CA SER A 30 12.67 -41.40 31.16
C SER A 30 11.53 -40.38 31.10
N ILE A 31 10.79 -40.20 32.20
CA ILE A 31 9.78 -39.13 32.33
C ILE A 31 10.45 -37.75 32.26
N ALA A 32 11.57 -37.55 32.98
CA ALA A 32 12.30 -36.29 32.98
C ALA A 32 12.82 -35.92 31.59
N VAL A 33 13.37 -36.88 30.84
CA VAL A 33 13.84 -36.66 29.46
C VAL A 33 12.67 -36.40 28.50
N GLY A 34 11.53 -37.06 28.68
CA GLY A 34 10.33 -36.80 27.89
C GLY A 34 9.79 -35.38 28.07
N PHE A 35 9.79 -34.87 29.31
CA PHE A 35 9.37 -33.49 29.60
C PHE A 35 10.33 -32.45 29.03
N THR A 36 11.65 -32.67 29.08
CA THR A 36 12.63 -31.71 28.51
C THR A 36 12.57 -31.67 26.98
N VAL A 37 12.43 -32.81 26.31
CA VAL A 37 12.28 -32.84 24.84
C VAL A 37 10.97 -32.19 24.40
N SER A 38 9.86 -32.46 25.11
CA SER A 38 8.55 -31.87 24.79
C SER A 38 8.54 -30.35 24.98
N THR A 39 9.12 -29.84 26.08
CA THR A 39 9.21 -28.40 26.34
C THR A 39 10.07 -27.66 25.33
N VAL A 40 11.20 -28.24 24.92
CA VAL A 40 12.05 -27.68 23.86
C VAL A 40 11.32 -27.65 22.53
N LEU A 41 10.59 -28.71 22.17
CA LEU A 41 9.84 -28.76 20.91
C LEU A 41 8.70 -27.73 20.88
N VAL A 42 7.99 -27.55 22.00
CA VAL A 42 6.94 -26.52 22.14
C VAL A 42 7.55 -25.12 22.06
N LEU A 43 8.70 -24.86 22.68
CA LEU A 43 9.43 -23.59 22.56
C LEU A 43 9.87 -23.31 21.12
N ILE A 44 10.33 -24.32 20.39
CA ILE A 44 10.68 -24.20 18.97
C ILE A 44 9.43 -23.89 18.13
N VAL A 45 8.32 -24.58 18.35
CA VAL A 45 7.06 -24.31 17.62
C VAL A 45 6.51 -22.91 17.95
N ILE A 46 6.58 -22.48 19.22
CA ILE A 46 6.16 -21.13 19.63
C ILE A 46 7.06 -20.06 19.01
N THR A 47 8.39 -20.27 19.01
CA THR A 47 9.32 -19.31 18.38
C THR A 47 9.14 -19.26 16.87
N LEU A 48 8.92 -20.39 16.19
CA LEU A 48 8.62 -20.40 14.74
C LEU A 48 7.29 -19.72 14.41
N THR A 49 6.25 -19.92 15.22
CA THR A 49 4.95 -19.26 15.00
C THR A 49 5.03 -17.75 15.27
N LEU A 50 5.76 -17.32 16.30
CA LEU A 50 6.00 -15.90 16.60
C LEU A 50 6.86 -15.19 15.53
N LEU A 51 7.86 -15.87 14.96
CA LEU A 51 8.64 -15.32 13.85
C LEU A 51 7.80 -15.13 12.58
N SER A 52 6.87 -16.06 12.32
CA SER A 52 6.01 -16.03 11.13
C SER A 52 4.95 -14.92 11.19
N THR A 53 4.41 -14.63 12.38
CA THR A 53 3.45 -13.53 12.57
C THR A 53 4.11 -12.16 12.48
N ALA A 54 5.34 -12.00 12.99
CA ALA A 54 6.10 -10.75 12.88
C ALA A 54 6.46 -10.39 11.43
N ALA A 55 6.88 -11.37 10.62
CA ALA A 55 7.18 -11.17 9.20
C ALA A 55 5.94 -10.73 8.39
N SER A 56 4.76 -11.24 8.75
CA SER A 56 3.49 -10.88 8.10
C SER A 56 3.02 -9.47 8.51
N ALA A 57 3.21 -9.08 9.77
CA ALA A 57 2.86 -7.74 10.25
C ALA A 57 3.69 -6.63 9.57
N ALA A 58 4.99 -6.87 9.35
CA ALA A 58 5.88 -5.90 8.69
C ALA A 58 5.51 -5.65 7.21
N SER A 59 5.02 -6.67 6.49
CA SER A 59 4.53 -6.50 5.11
C SER A 59 3.22 -5.69 5.04
N VAL A 60 2.34 -5.85 6.03
CA VAL A 60 1.03 -5.16 6.05
C VAL A 60 1.19 -3.67 6.34
N ASP A 61 2.13 -3.27 7.21
CA ASP A 61 2.37 -1.86 7.52
C ASP A 61 2.99 -1.05 6.37
N GLN A 62 3.82 -1.67 5.53
CA GLN A 62 4.35 -1.02 4.33
C GLN A 62 3.24 -0.78 3.28
N ILE A 63 2.35 -1.76 3.09
CA ILE A 63 1.20 -1.63 2.17
C ILE A 63 0.27 -0.48 2.62
N ASN A 64 0.03 -0.35 3.92
CA ASN A 64 -0.93 0.63 4.45
C ASN A 64 -0.43 2.10 4.44
N ASN A 65 0.88 2.34 4.28
CA ASN A 65 1.46 3.67 4.46
C ASN A 65 2.00 4.30 3.15
N THR A 66 1.58 3.77 2.01
CA THR A 66 2.03 4.24 0.69
C THR A 66 1.18 5.44 0.23
N LYS A 67 1.81 6.60 -0.04
CA LYS A 67 1.13 7.85 -0.46
C LYS A 67 1.06 8.07 -1.98
N SER A 68 1.76 7.24 -2.76
CA SER A 68 1.76 7.25 -4.22
C SER A 68 1.96 5.83 -4.75
N GLY A 69 1.67 5.56 -6.02
CA GLY A 69 1.82 4.20 -6.54
C GLY A 69 3.25 3.65 -6.45
N SER A 70 3.41 2.47 -5.86
CA SER A 70 4.73 1.86 -5.62
C SER A 70 4.74 0.36 -5.95
N LEU A 71 5.88 -0.15 -6.42
CA LEU A 71 6.12 -1.57 -6.63
C LEU A 71 7.07 -2.08 -5.55
N LEU A 72 6.59 -2.97 -4.70
CA LEU A 72 7.37 -3.62 -3.66
C LEU A 72 7.88 -4.96 -4.18
N VAL A 73 9.19 -5.17 -4.26
CA VAL A 73 9.79 -6.41 -4.75
C VAL A 73 10.30 -7.25 -3.58
N LYS A 74 10.01 -8.55 -3.60
CA LYS A 74 10.47 -9.48 -2.58
C LYS A 74 11.95 -9.81 -2.79
N ASN A 75 12.76 -9.51 -1.77
CA ASN A 75 14.16 -9.89 -1.73
C ASN A 75 14.29 -11.40 -1.47
N ALA A 76 15.04 -12.11 -2.32
CA ALA A 76 15.18 -13.56 -2.22
C ALA A 76 16.01 -14.02 -1.01
N GLN A 77 16.96 -13.21 -0.56
CA GLN A 77 17.86 -13.53 0.55
C GLN A 77 17.24 -13.25 1.93
N THR A 78 16.44 -12.18 2.04
CA THR A 78 15.86 -11.75 3.32
C THR A 78 14.36 -12.05 3.44
N GLY A 79 13.68 -12.30 2.32
CA GLY A 79 12.23 -12.49 2.27
C GLY A 79 11.42 -11.19 2.44
N HIS A 80 12.07 -10.05 2.69
CA HIS A 80 11.42 -8.76 2.89
C HIS A 80 11.08 -8.07 1.57
N TYR A 81 10.03 -7.26 1.58
CA TYR A 81 9.64 -6.41 0.46
C TYR A 81 10.41 -5.09 0.47
N MET A 82 10.95 -4.70 -0.67
CA MET A 82 11.67 -3.43 -0.86
C MET A 82 11.04 -2.60 -1.98
N PRO A 83 10.87 -1.27 -1.81
CA PRO A 83 10.34 -0.43 -2.86
C PRO A 83 11.28 -0.37 -4.06
N THR A 84 10.72 -0.50 -5.25
CA THR A 84 11.40 -0.34 -6.53
C THR A 84 11.24 1.10 -7.00
N PRO A 85 12.34 1.79 -7.36
CA PRO A 85 12.26 3.15 -7.89
C PRO A 85 11.34 3.25 -9.10
N THR A 86 10.39 4.18 -9.06
CA THR A 86 9.56 4.54 -10.21
C THR A 86 10.39 5.36 -11.18
N LEU A 87 10.47 4.90 -12.44
CA LEU A 87 11.28 5.52 -13.49
C LEU A 87 10.54 6.64 -14.22
N LEU A 88 9.22 6.52 -14.35
CA LEU A 88 8.36 7.50 -14.98
C LEU A 88 6.93 7.32 -14.49
N THR A 89 6.24 8.44 -14.23
CA THR A 89 4.79 8.47 -14.06
C THR A 89 4.15 9.38 -15.11
N ASP A 90 3.21 8.86 -15.89
CA ASP A 90 2.34 9.63 -16.79
C ASP A 90 0.91 9.64 -16.23
N VAL A 91 0.36 10.83 -16.00
CA VAL A 91 -0.96 11.04 -15.44
C VAL A 91 -1.85 11.75 -16.45
N LYS A 92 -2.98 11.14 -16.77
CA LYS A 92 -4.00 11.71 -17.64
C LYS A 92 -5.32 11.78 -16.90
N ILE A 93 -5.87 12.99 -16.79
CA ILE A 93 -7.12 13.24 -16.08
C ILE A 93 -8.14 13.77 -17.09
N ASN A 94 -9.30 13.15 -17.15
CA ASN A 94 -10.45 13.68 -17.88
C ASN A 94 -11.50 14.09 -16.87
N VAL A 95 -11.91 15.35 -16.89
CA VAL A 95 -12.89 15.91 -15.97
C VAL A 95 -14.17 16.23 -16.74
N SER A 96 -15.29 15.75 -16.21
CA SER A 96 -16.65 16.00 -16.69
C SER A 96 -17.50 16.51 -15.52
N GLY A 97 -17.61 17.83 -15.40
CA GLY A 97 -18.29 18.51 -14.30
C GLY A 97 -17.57 18.28 -12.98
N ILE A 98 -18.16 17.47 -12.12
CA ILE A 98 -17.61 17.08 -10.81
C ILE A 98 -17.04 15.64 -10.80
N LEU A 99 -17.00 14.94 -11.93
CA LEU A 99 -16.35 13.64 -12.04
C LEU A 99 -14.97 13.78 -12.68
N ALA A 100 -13.98 13.11 -12.11
CA ALA A 100 -12.66 12.95 -12.70
C ALA A 100 -12.38 11.47 -12.97
N ARG A 101 -11.99 11.14 -14.20
CA ARG A 101 -11.39 9.85 -14.56
C ARG A 101 -9.89 10.04 -14.72
N THR A 102 -9.13 9.44 -13.82
CA THR A 102 -7.67 9.52 -13.79
C THR A 102 -7.08 8.21 -14.28
N THR A 103 -6.18 8.28 -15.25
CA THR A 103 -5.34 7.17 -15.71
C THR A 103 -3.91 7.47 -15.31
N VAL A 104 -3.30 6.55 -14.56
CA VAL A 104 -1.92 6.63 -14.11
C VAL A 104 -1.13 5.49 -14.75
N SER A 105 -0.07 5.81 -15.47
CA SER A 105 0.89 4.85 -16.00
C SER A 105 2.23 5.02 -15.28
N GLN A 106 2.71 3.94 -14.65
CA GLN A 106 3.97 3.94 -13.93
C GLN A 106 4.92 2.89 -14.49
N GLN A 107 6.18 3.29 -14.66
CA GLN A 107 7.25 2.42 -15.15
C GLN A 107 8.22 2.07 -14.02
N PHE A 108 8.56 0.79 -13.93
CA PHE A 108 9.51 0.22 -13.00
C PHE A 108 10.49 -0.71 -13.74
N GLN A 109 11.58 -1.09 -13.08
CA GLN A 109 12.52 -2.07 -13.59
C GLN A 109 13.02 -2.98 -12.47
N ASN A 110 13.13 -4.28 -12.75
CA ASN A 110 13.85 -5.18 -11.85
C ASN A 110 15.36 -4.95 -11.96
N ASN A 111 15.93 -4.21 -11.02
CA ASN A 111 17.36 -3.91 -11.01
C ASN A 111 18.21 -5.04 -10.38
N SER A 112 17.59 -6.13 -9.94
CA SER A 112 18.30 -7.28 -9.38
C SER A 112 18.80 -8.22 -10.47
N LYS A 113 19.68 -9.16 -10.08
CA LYS A 113 20.16 -10.25 -10.95
C LYS A 113 19.28 -11.50 -10.89
N ASP A 114 18.23 -11.46 -10.07
CA ASP A 114 17.38 -12.60 -9.76
C ASP A 114 15.98 -12.42 -10.35
N TRP A 115 15.29 -13.55 -10.54
CA TRP A 115 13.85 -13.53 -10.79
C TRP A 115 13.13 -13.12 -9.52
N VAL A 116 12.22 -12.15 -9.64
CA VAL A 116 11.55 -11.59 -8.47
C VAL A 116 10.03 -11.62 -8.62
N GLU A 117 9.39 -11.56 -7.46
CA GLU A 117 7.97 -11.32 -7.30
C GLU A 117 7.79 -9.95 -6.64
N GLY A 118 6.64 -9.32 -6.86
CA GLY A 118 6.36 -8.04 -6.24
C GLY A 118 4.89 -7.81 -5.97
N ILE A 119 4.59 -6.77 -5.22
CA ILE A 119 3.25 -6.29 -4.91
C ILE A 119 3.22 -4.83 -5.35
N TYR A 120 2.33 -4.51 -6.27
CA TYR A 120 2.02 -3.14 -6.61
C TYR A 120 0.93 -2.62 -5.67
N VAL A 121 1.17 -1.44 -5.11
CA VAL A 121 0.28 -0.76 -4.17
C VAL A 121 -0.04 0.62 -4.72
N PHE A 122 -1.32 0.95 -4.87
CA PHE A 122 -1.77 2.25 -5.33
C PHE A 122 -2.84 2.82 -4.38
N PRO A 123 -2.58 3.96 -3.70
CA PRO A 123 -3.58 4.61 -2.88
C PRO A 123 -4.65 5.26 -3.75
N LEU A 124 -5.90 5.06 -3.38
CA LEU A 124 -7.07 5.61 -4.06
C LEU A 124 -7.70 6.73 -3.21
N PRO A 125 -8.26 7.78 -3.85
CA PRO A 125 -9.15 8.70 -3.16
C PRO A 125 -10.33 7.97 -2.50
N GLU A 126 -10.89 8.51 -1.41
CA GLU A 126 -11.92 7.82 -0.62
C GLU A 126 -13.18 7.44 -1.43
N ASN A 127 -13.55 8.28 -2.40
CA ASN A 127 -14.71 8.10 -3.27
C ASN A 127 -14.33 7.56 -4.66
N ALA A 128 -13.19 6.87 -4.77
CA ALA A 128 -12.72 6.37 -6.05
C ALA A 128 -13.17 4.94 -6.33
N ALA A 129 -13.51 4.68 -7.60
CA ALA A 129 -13.76 3.35 -8.14
C ALA A 129 -12.78 3.06 -9.27
N VAL A 130 -12.03 1.97 -9.15
CA VAL A 130 -11.15 1.49 -10.22
C VAL A 130 -11.99 0.90 -11.35
N ASP A 131 -11.71 1.28 -12.59
CA ASP A 131 -12.42 0.80 -13.79
C ASP A 131 -11.52 0.10 -14.82
N GLN A 132 -10.19 0.20 -14.66
CA GLN A 132 -9.23 -0.46 -15.55
C GLN A 132 -7.92 -0.76 -14.82
N LEU A 133 -7.35 -1.93 -15.09
CA LEU A 133 -5.97 -2.28 -14.75
C LEU A 133 -5.30 -3.00 -15.93
N ARG A 134 -4.13 -2.52 -16.33
CA ARG A 134 -3.26 -3.17 -17.32
C ARG A 134 -1.84 -3.21 -16.83
N MET A 135 -1.17 -4.33 -17.01
CA MET A 135 0.23 -4.51 -16.64
C MET A 135 0.97 -5.11 -17.82
N ARG A 136 2.12 -4.54 -18.16
CA ARG A 136 3.06 -5.10 -19.14
C ARG A 136 4.35 -5.45 -18.42
N ILE A 137 4.75 -6.71 -18.48
CA ILE A 137 5.99 -7.25 -17.90
C ILE A 137 6.75 -7.89 -19.07
N GLY A 138 7.78 -7.22 -19.56
CA GLY A 138 8.42 -7.59 -20.83
C GLY A 138 7.39 -7.66 -21.97
N ASP A 139 7.27 -8.81 -22.61
CA ASP A 139 6.30 -9.05 -23.70
C ASP A 139 4.91 -9.47 -23.20
N ARG A 140 4.76 -9.74 -21.90
CA ARG A 140 3.51 -10.25 -21.32
C ARG A 140 2.57 -9.09 -20.97
N LEU A 141 1.44 -9.02 -21.66
CA LEU A 141 0.33 -8.13 -21.32
C LEU A 141 -0.69 -8.85 -20.43
N ILE A 142 -0.98 -8.27 -19.28
CA ILE A 142 -1.96 -8.74 -18.31
C ILE A 142 -3.03 -7.66 -18.19
N GLU A 143 -4.28 -7.99 -18.49
CA GLU A 143 -5.41 -7.10 -18.32
C GLU A 143 -6.27 -7.61 -17.16
N GLY A 144 -6.49 -6.73 -16.17
CA GLY A 144 -7.30 -7.04 -15.01
C GLY A 144 -8.79 -7.06 -15.39
N GLN A 145 -9.47 -8.16 -15.10
CA GLN A 145 -10.92 -8.23 -15.20
C GLN A 145 -11.53 -7.82 -13.86
N ILE A 146 -12.25 -6.71 -13.85
CA ILE A 146 -12.95 -6.24 -12.66
C ILE A 146 -14.20 -7.07 -12.47
N LYS A 147 -14.30 -7.69 -11.30
CA LYS A 147 -15.44 -8.52 -10.87
C LYS A 147 -15.79 -8.17 -9.43
N GLU A 148 -16.98 -8.55 -9.00
CA GLU A 148 -17.35 -8.46 -7.60
C GLU A 148 -16.35 -9.26 -6.74
N ARG A 149 -16.04 -8.75 -5.54
CA ARG A 149 -14.98 -9.28 -4.67
C ARG A 149 -15.08 -10.79 -4.45
N GLU A 150 -16.28 -11.27 -4.12
CA GLU A 150 -16.52 -12.70 -3.87
C GLU A 150 -16.34 -13.55 -5.13
N GLU A 151 -16.75 -13.03 -6.29
CA GLU A 151 -16.59 -13.72 -7.57
C GLU A 151 -15.10 -13.80 -7.98
N ALA A 152 -14.36 -12.69 -7.84
CA ALA A 152 -12.93 -12.63 -8.11
C ALA A 152 -12.14 -13.62 -7.25
N LYS A 153 -12.44 -13.67 -5.94
CA LYS A 153 -11.81 -14.58 -4.99
C LYS A 153 -12.06 -16.05 -5.34
N LYS A 154 -13.29 -16.40 -5.70
CA LYS A 154 -13.66 -17.77 -6.11
C LYS A 154 -12.88 -18.19 -7.36
N GLN A 155 -12.85 -17.35 -8.39
CA GLN A 155 -12.16 -17.65 -9.65
C GLN A 155 -10.65 -17.79 -9.47
N PHE A 156 -10.04 -16.98 -8.61
CA PHE A 156 -8.63 -17.14 -8.29
C PHE A 156 -8.34 -18.46 -7.59
N GLN A 157 -9.12 -18.83 -6.57
CA GLN A 157 -8.92 -20.09 -5.85
C GLN A 157 -9.06 -21.30 -6.79
N GLU A 158 -9.99 -21.24 -7.73
CA GLU A 158 -10.18 -22.27 -8.76
C GLU A 158 -9.02 -22.32 -9.77
N ALA A 159 -8.52 -21.16 -10.20
CA ALA A 159 -7.35 -21.06 -11.06
C ALA A 159 -6.06 -21.57 -10.38
N ALA A 160 -5.87 -21.23 -9.11
CA ALA A 160 -4.75 -21.70 -8.28
C ALA A 160 -4.79 -23.23 -8.11
N ARG A 161 -5.97 -23.80 -7.85
CA ARG A 161 -6.17 -25.27 -7.76
C ARG A 161 -5.90 -25.99 -9.09
N SER A 162 -6.17 -25.33 -10.22
CA SER A 162 -5.93 -25.89 -11.56
C SER A 162 -4.52 -25.64 -12.11
N GLY A 163 -3.59 -25.14 -11.28
CA GLY A 163 -2.20 -24.89 -11.66
C GLY A 163 -2.02 -23.76 -12.68
N LYS A 164 -3.07 -22.98 -12.95
CA LYS A 164 -2.99 -21.80 -13.82
C LYS A 164 -2.35 -20.66 -13.04
N LYS A 165 -1.37 -19.98 -13.63
CA LYS A 165 -0.76 -18.75 -13.10
C LYS A 165 -1.78 -17.60 -13.17
N ALA A 166 -2.78 -17.62 -12.30
CA ALA A 166 -3.66 -16.49 -12.11
C ALA A 166 -2.99 -15.50 -11.16
N THR A 167 -2.96 -14.24 -11.56
CA THR A 167 -2.60 -13.14 -10.66
C THR A 167 -3.87 -12.70 -9.94
N LEU A 168 -3.87 -12.74 -8.60
CA LEU A 168 -4.96 -12.16 -7.81
C LEU A 168 -4.79 -10.65 -7.75
N ILE A 169 -5.86 -9.95 -8.11
CA ILE A 169 -6.02 -8.51 -7.92
C ILE A 169 -7.04 -8.37 -6.78
N GLU A 170 -6.61 -7.88 -5.63
CA GLU A 170 -7.47 -7.69 -4.46
C GLU A 170 -7.46 -6.22 -4.04
N GLN A 171 -8.65 -5.63 -3.89
CA GLN A 171 -8.78 -4.39 -3.14
C GLN A 171 -8.87 -4.76 -1.66
N GLU A 172 -7.72 -4.72 -0.98
CA GLU A 172 -7.57 -5.17 0.41
C GLU A 172 -8.32 -4.26 1.41
N ARG A 173 -8.40 -2.93 1.15
CA ARG A 173 -9.04 -1.93 2.04
C ARG A 173 -9.72 -0.79 1.27
N SER A 174 -10.53 0.02 1.95
CA SER A 174 -11.40 1.06 1.37
C SER A 174 -10.68 2.05 0.45
N ASN A 175 -9.39 2.36 0.69
CA ASN A 175 -8.67 3.42 -0.04
C ASN A 175 -7.30 2.97 -0.61
N VAL A 176 -7.01 1.66 -0.70
CA VAL A 176 -5.75 1.17 -1.28
C VAL A 176 -6.03 -0.02 -2.19
N PHE A 177 -5.46 0.05 -3.39
CA PHE A 177 -5.49 -1.01 -4.38
C PHE A 177 -4.19 -1.80 -4.34
N THR A 178 -4.26 -3.14 -4.33
CA THR A 178 -3.09 -4.01 -4.36
C THR A 178 -3.19 -5.06 -5.46
N THR A 179 -2.08 -5.36 -6.13
CA THR A 179 -1.99 -6.49 -7.06
C THR A 179 -0.63 -7.15 -6.92
N SER A 180 -0.62 -8.48 -6.89
CA SER A 180 0.62 -9.25 -6.90
C SER A 180 1.18 -9.35 -8.33
N LEU A 181 2.49 -9.39 -8.49
CA LEU A 181 3.19 -9.61 -9.74
C LEU A 181 4.18 -10.75 -9.52
N THR A 182 4.24 -11.69 -10.46
CA THR A 182 5.13 -12.86 -10.34
C THR A 182 5.98 -13.00 -11.59
N ASN A 183 7.14 -13.66 -11.41
CA ASN A 183 8.03 -14.04 -12.50
C ASN A 183 8.52 -12.82 -13.31
N ILE A 184 9.12 -11.85 -12.62
CA ILE A 184 9.76 -10.68 -13.21
C ILE A 184 11.25 -11.00 -13.37
N ALA A 185 11.74 -11.02 -14.61
CA ALA A 185 13.12 -11.39 -14.94
C ALA A 185 14.13 -10.28 -14.55
N PRO A 186 15.42 -10.62 -14.39
CA PRO A 186 16.48 -9.63 -14.18
C PRO A 186 16.51 -8.57 -15.29
N GLY A 187 16.56 -7.29 -14.92
CA GLY A 187 16.58 -6.16 -15.86
C GLY A 187 15.24 -5.88 -16.55
N GLU A 188 14.19 -6.67 -16.30
CA GLU A 188 12.91 -6.56 -17.00
C GLU A 188 12.15 -5.27 -16.61
N SER A 189 11.58 -4.61 -17.61
CA SER A 189 10.73 -3.43 -17.43
C SER A 189 9.29 -3.83 -17.15
N ILE A 190 8.68 -3.10 -16.22
CA ILE A 190 7.28 -3.26 -15.82
C ILE A 190 6.56 -1.94 -16.06
N THR A 191 5.46 -1.95 -16.80
CA THR A 191 4.55 -0.81 -16.94
C THR A 191 3.21 -1.17 -16.36
N ILE A 192 2.73 -0.41 -15.39
CA ILE A 192 1.43 -0.61 -14.74
C ILE A 192 0.57 0.61 -15.06
N GLU A 193 -0.59 0.37 -15.64
CA GLU A 193 -1.61 1.38 -15.94
C GLU A 193 -2.86 1.07 -15.13
N ILE A 194 -3.25 2.00 -14.26
CA ILE A 194 -4.49 1.94 -13.48
C ILE A 194 -5.37 3.13 -13.86
N ALA A 195 -6.66 2.88 -14.07
CA ALA A 195 -7.65 3.95 -14.24
C ALA A 195 -8.75 3.85 -13.18
N TYR A 196 -9.10 5.00 -12.63
CA TYR A 196 -10.14 5.12 -11.61
C TYR A 196 -10.95 6.40 -11.82
N GLN A 197 -12.16 6.40 -11.30
CA GLN A 197 -13.07 7.55 -11.31
C GLN A 197 -13.35 7.99 -9.89
N ASN A 198 -13.41 9.30 -9.65
CA ASN A 198 -13.80 9.86 -8.37
C ASN A 198 -14.61 11.15 -8.55
N THR A 199 -15.41 11.49 -7.55
CA THR A 199 -16.03 12.81 -7.44
C THR A 199 -15.00 13.84 -6.98
N LEU A 200 -15.15 15.07 -7.44
CA LEU A 200 -14.37 16.24 -7.05
C LEU A 200 -15.16 17.12 -6.09
N ASP A 201 -14.45 17.79 -5.20
CA ASP A 201 -15.05 18.72 -4.25
C ASP A 201 -15.45 20.01 -4.95
N TYR A 202 -16.73 20.38 -4.84
CA TYR A 202 -17.27 21.68 -5.26
C TYR A 202 -17.68 22.50 -4.04
N ARG A 203 -17.09 23.69 -3.87
CA ARG A 203 -17.42 24.63 -2.78
C ARG A 203 -17.38 26.05 -3.29
N ASP A 204 -18.41 26.82 -2.96
CA ASP A 204 -18.52 28.26 -3.24
C ASP A 204 -18.20 28.67 -4.69
N GLY A 205 -18.57 27.85 -5.68
CA GLY A 205 -18.31 28.12 -7.10
C GLY A 205 -16.94 27.67 -7.61
N ALA A 206 -16.13 27.03 -6.76
CA ALA A 206 -14.83 26.45 -7.12
C ALA A 206 -14.86 24.93 -7.05
N VAL A 207 -14.17 24.27 -7.98
CA VAL A 207 -13.89 22.83 -7.96
C VAL A 207 -12.39 22.64 -7.74
N SER A 208 -12.02 21.72 -6.85
CA SER A 208 -10.63 21.39 -6.58
C SER A 208 -10.31 19.95 -6.97
N LEU A 209 -9.15 19.79 -7.61
CA LEU A 209 -8.55 18.49 -7.93
C LEU A 209 -7.18 18.40 -7.31
N ARG A 210 -6.94 17.31 -6.58
CA ARG A 210 -5.63 16.96 -6.01
C ARG A 210 -5.19 15.60 -6.50
N PHE A 211 -3.95 15.52 -6.95
CA PHE A 211 -3.27 14.27 -7.28
C PHE A 211 -1.98 14.14 -6.45
N PRO A 212 -1.88 13.15 -5.55
CA PRO A 212 -0.69 12.93 -4.74
C PRO A 212 0.51 12.53 -5.60
N LEU A 213 1.62 13.28 -5.50
CA LEU A 213 2.87 12.94 -6.18
C LEU A 213 3.95 12.47 -5.21
N VAL A 214 3.88 12.90 -3.96
CA VAL A 214 4.98 12.69 -3.01
C VAL A 214 5.12 11.22 -2.64
N VAL A 215 6.28 10.65 -2.95
CA VAL A 215 6.78 9.42 -2.32
C VAL A 215 7.42 9.83 -0.99
N ALA A 216 6.67 9.77 0.10
CA ALA A 216 7.26 10.05 1.42
C ALA A 216 7.90 8.77 1.97
N PRO A 217 9.23 8.67 2.16
CA PRO A 217 9.78 7.68 3.06
C PRO A 217 9.19 7.96 4.46
N ARG A 218 8.71 6.93 5.15
CA ARG A 218 8.13 7.12 6.48
C ARG A 218 9.25 7.52 7.43
N TYR A 219 9.04 8.60 8.18
CA TYR A 219 9.81 8.90 9.38
C TYR A 219 9.74 7.70 10.32
N ILE A 220 10.86 7.03 10.52
CA ILE A 220 11.07 6.12 11.64
C ILE A 220 11.71 6.99 12.72
N PRO A 221 11.05 7.20 13.87
CA PRO A 221 11.67 7.95 14.97
C PRO A 221 12.92 7.19 15.44
N GLY A 222 14.09 7.64 15.00
CA GLY A 222 15.38 7.30 15.58
C GLY A 222 15.78 8.45 16.50
N GLN A 223 16.19 8.16 17.74
CA GLN A 223 16.81 9.16 18.59
C GLN A 223 18.08 9.67 17.89
N GLU A 224 18.19 10.98 17.71
CA GLU A 224 19.42 11.61 17.24
C GLU A 224 20.56 11.20 18.16
N HIS A 225 21.59 10.58 17.59
CA HIS A 225 22.82 10.34 18.33
C HIS A 225 23.55 11.68 18.43
N ASN A 226 23.23 12.43 19.49
CA ASN A 226 24.07 13.54 19.91
C ASN A 226 25.40 12.96 20.37
N GLU A 227 26.39 12.94 19.47
CA GLU A 227 27.78 12.88 19.87
C GLU A 227 28.10 14.17 20.64
N ASN A 228 27.84 14.16 21.94
CA ASN A 228 28.69 14.79 22.96
C ASN A 228 28.13 14.59 24.38
N THR A 229 28.94 13.89 25.18
CA THR A 229 29.15 14.14 26.62
C THR A 229 28.10 13.65 27.63
N MET A 230 28.46 12.52 28.26
CA MET A 230 28.35 12.13 29.68
C MET A 230 27.21 12.66 30.57
N THR A 231 26.59 11.68 31.27
CA THR A 231 25.75 11.74 32.47
C THR A 231 24.25 12.05 32.28
N SER A 232 23.42 11.01 32.41
CA SER A 232 22.41 10.89 33.49
C SER A 232 21.30 9.93 33.09
N THR A 233 20.92 9.09 34.05
CA THR A 233 19.88 8.06 34.03
C THR A 233 18.50 8.61 33.68
N VAL A 234 17.92 8.20 32.54
CA VAL A 234 16.47 8.24 32.29
C VAL A 234 16.04 6.96 31.55
N ASN A 235 14.93 6.40 32.01
CA ASN A 235 14.39 5.08 31.72
C ASN A 235 14.36 4.70 30.23
N GLN A 236 14.97 3.56 29.92
CA GLN A 236 14.89 2.88 28.62
C GLN A 236 13.49 2.29 28.42
N GLY A 237 12.70 2.89 27.51
CA GLY A 237 11.58 2.19 26.87
C GLY A 237 12.11 1.16 25.86
N PRO A 238 11.31 0.16 25.45
CA PRO A 238 11.82 -0.95 24.63
C PRO A 238 12.29 -0.45 23.27
N SER A 239 13.60 -0.52 23.06
CA SER A 239 14.26 -0.32 21.77
C SER A 239 13.83 -1.42 20.81
N VAL A 240 13.36 -1.06 19.62
CA VAL A 240 13.06 -2.04 18.57
C VAL A 240 14.38 -2.48 17.94
N THR A 241 14.75 -3.74 18.17
CA THR A 241 16.08 -4.32 17.91
C THR A 241 16.45 -4.41 16.42
N ASP A 242 15.53 -4.07 15.53
CA ASP A 242 15.61 -4.22 14.08
C ASP A 242 15.56 -2.90 13.30
N ALA A 243 15.62 -1.73 13.95
CA ALA A 243 15.55 -0.41 13.30
C ALA A 243 16.52 -0.23 12.10
N GLN A 244 17.69 -0.89 12.13
CA GLN A 244 18.66 -0.87 11.02
C GLN A 244 18.27 -1.75 9.81
N LYS A 245 17.34 -2.70 9.98
CA LYS A 245 16.83 -3.62 8.93
C LYS A 245 15.55 -3.13 8.24
N ILE A 246 14.85 -2.16 8.83
CA ILE A 246 13.58 -1.57 8.36
C ILE A 246 13.72 -0.10 7.93
N SER A 247 14.93 0.44 7.94
CA SER A 247 15.18 1.81 7.49
C SER A 247 14.82 1.96 6.01
N PRO A 248 13.83 2.80 5.64
CA PRO A 248 13.56 3.10 4.25
C PRO A 248 14.81 3.73 3.64
N LEU A 249 15.05 3.49 2.34
CA LEU A 249 16.02 4.31 1.62
C LEU A 249 15.58 5.77 1.73
N ILE A 250 16.36 6.55 2.48
CA ILE A 250 16.33 8.00 2.38
C ILE A 250 16.91 8.29 1.00
N ILE A 251 16.05 8.65 0.05
CA ILE A 251 16.52 9.21 -1.21
C ILE A 251 17.16 10.54 -0.84
N ASP A 252 18.48 10.63 -0.95
CA ASP A 252 19.27 11.81 -0.63
C ASP A 252 18.65 13.03 -1.35
N GLU A 253 18.39 14.12 -0.62
CA GLU A 253 17.73 15.32 -1.15
C GLU A 253 18.50 15.96 -2.31
N SER A 254 19.80 15.65 -2.44
CA SER A 254 20.69 16.07 -3.52
C SER A 254 20.61 15.18 -4.78
N GLU A 255 19.89 14.06 -4.75
CA GLU A 255 19.81 13.14 -5.89
C GLU A 255 18.93 13.70 -7.03
N LYS A 256 19.54 13.79 -8.21
CA LYS A 256 18.92 14.09 -9.51
C LYS A 256 17.85 13.07 -9.96
N LYS A 257 17.47 12.09 -9.13
CA LYS A 257 16.59 10.95 -9.48
C LYS A 257 15.26 11.00 -8.73
N ARG A 258 14.62 12.16 -8.67
CA ARG A 258 13.18 12.19 -8.33
C ARG A 258 12.40 11.64 -9.52
N ASN A 259 11.42 10.77 -9.25
CA ASN A 259 10.55 10.20 -10.27
C ASN A 259 10.00 11.33 -11.16
N PRO A 260 10.31 11.35 -12.47
CA PRO A 260 9.76 12.34 -13.38
C PRO A 260 8.27 12.08 -13.58
N VAL A 261 7.48 13.15 -13.47
CA VAL A 261 6.03 13.09 -13.63
C VAL A 261 5.61 13.97 -14.79
N ASN A 262 4.87 13.38 -15.72
CA ASN A 262 4.06 14.11 -16.69
C ASN A 262 2.60 14.10 -16.25
N LEU A 263 1.90 15.23 -16.40
CA LEU A 263 0.50 15.35 -16.02
C LEU A 263 -0.25 16.23 -17.03
N SER A 264 -1.37 15.72 -17.51
CA SER A 264 -2.29 16.44 -18.40
C SER A 264 -3.75 16.26 -17.97
N ILE A 265 -4.53 17.33 -18.14
CA ILE A 265 -5.94 17.38 -17.79
C ILE A 265 -6.72 17.85 -19.02
N LYS A 266 -7.72 17.06 -19.42
CA LYS A 266 -8.82 17.52 -20.26
C LYS A 266 -9.96 17.92 -19.34
N LEU A 267 -10.19 19.20 -19.20
CA LEU A 267 -11.18 19.77 -18.31
C LEU A 267 -12.42 20.16 -19.11
N ASP A 268 -13.57 19.59 -18.78
CA ASP A 268 -14.89 20.11 -19.12
C ASP A 268 -15.65 20.41 -17.81
N ALA A 269 -15.74 21.68 -17.45
CA ALA A 269 -16.35 22.10 -16.19
C ALA A 269 -17.88 22.15 -16.25
N GLY A 270 -18.48 22.22 -17.45
CA GLY A 270 -19.92 22.43 -17.63
C GLY A 270 -20.40 23.85 -17.30
N PHE A 271 -19.48 24.78 -17.04
CA PHE A 271 -19.76 26.19 -16.84
C PHE A 271 -18.61 27.05 -17.36
N ALA A 272 -18.87 28.33 -17.64
CA ALA A 272 -17.85 29.27 -18.06
C ALA A 272 -16.79 29.46 -16.95
N ILE A 273 -15.54 29.12 -17.26
CA ILE A 273 -14.45 29.16 -16.29
C ILE A 273 -13.83 30.56 -16.25
N GLN A 274 -13.87 31.19 -15.07
CA GLN A 274 -13.27 32.50 -14.83
C GLN A 274 -11.78 32.39 -14.48
N THR A 275 -11.44 31.45 -13.60
CA THR A 275 -10.06 31.26 -13.14
C THR A 275 -9.71 29.77 -13.12
N ILE A 276 -8.45 29.48 -13.48
CA ILE A 276 -7.79 28.19 -13.29
C ILE A 276 -6.42 28.48 -12.69
N HIS A 277 -6.18 27.95 -11.49
CA HIS A 277 -4.99 28.18 -10.70
C HIS A 277 -4.43 26.85 -10.19
N SER A 278 -3.11 26.73 -10.15
CA SER A 278 -2.44 25.61 -9.49
C SER A 278 -1.55 26.14 -8.38
N THR A 279 -1.66 25.53 -7.20
CA THR A 279 -0.93 25.94 -5.98
C THR A 279 0.57 25.66 -6.11
N ASN A 280 0.91 24.50 -6.67
CA ASN A 280 2.24 23.91 -6.51
C ASN A 280 3.03 23.79 -7.82
N HIS A 281 2.36 23.83 -8.98
CA HIS A 281 2.98 23.57 -10.27
C HIS A 281 2.61 24.64 -11.30
N ALA A 282 3.58 25.06 -12.10
CA ALA A 282 3.30 25.95 -13.22
C ALA A 282 2.55 25.18 -14.32
N ILE A 283 1.41 25.73 -14.77
CA ILE A 283 0.52 25.11 -15.75
C ILE A 283 0.33 25.96 -17.02
N LYS A 284 0.32 25.29 -18.17
CA LYS A 284 -0.14 25.83 -19.45
C LYS A 284 -1.63 25.52 -19.59
N LYS A 285 -2.42 26.55 -19.92
CA LYS A 285 -3.88 26.48 -20.04
C LYS A 285 -4.27 26.83 -21.48
N ASN A 286 -4.72 25.84 -22.24
CA ASN A 286 -5.20 26.05 -23.60
C ASN A 286 -6.73 26.01 -23.59
N LYS A 287 -7.37 27.17 -23.80
CA LYS A 287 -8.83 27.29 -23.88
C LYS A 287 -9.32 26.64 -25.18
N ILE A 288 -10.29 25.72 -25.07
CA ILE A 288 -10.99 25.14 -26.22
C ILE A 288 -12.28 25.92 -26.46
N ASN A 289 -13.05 26.15 -25.39
CA ASN A 289 -14.23 27.03 -25.37
C ASN A 289 -14.42 27.58 -23.94
N GLU A 290 -15.58 28.17 -23.63
CA GLU A 290 -15.84 28.78 -22.31
C GLU A 290 -15.78 27.79 -21.13
N HIS A 291 -16.13 26.52 -21.34
CA HIS A 291 -16.20 25.49 -20.31
C HIS A 291 -15.14 24.38 -20.45
N GLN A 292 -14.42 24.34 -21.58
CA GLN A 292 -13.41 23.32 -21.88
C GLN A 292 -12.00 23.87 -22.01
N TYR A 293 -11.06 23.24 -21.32
CA TYR A 293 -9.63 23.58 -21.32
C TYR A 293 -8.76 22.32 -21.38
N LYS A 294 -7.62 22.42 -22.07
CA LYS A 294 -6.51 21.48 -21.90
C LYS A 294 -5.48 22.11 -20.97
N VAL A 295 -5.26 21.51 -19.80
CA VAL A 295 -4.26 21.94 -18.82
C VAL A 295 -3.10 20.96 -18.84
N ASN A 296 -1.87 21.46 -18.95
CA ASN A 296 -0.67 20.63 -18.91
C ASN A 296 0.35 21.32 -18.00
N LEU A 297 1.32 20.57 -17.49
CA LEU A 297 2.50 21.16 -16.87
C LEU A 297 3.25 22.05 -17.89
N VAL A 298 3.88 23.12 -17.40
CA VAL A 298 4.72 23.98 -18.26
C VAL A 298 5.93 23.22 -18.77
N SER A 299 6.57 22.45 -17.88
CA SER A 299 7.67 21.54 -18.16
C SER A 299 7.15 20.16 -18.52
N ASP A 300 7.83 19.45 -19.41
CA ASP A 300 7.42 18.10 -19.83
C ASP A 300 7.45 17.08 -18.67
N ASN A 301 8.37 17.27 -17.73
CA ASN A 301 8.45 16.50 -16.50
C ASN A 301 8.68 17.43 -15.30
N VAL A 302 8.04 17.10 -14.18
CA VAL A 302 8.31 17.72 -12.88
C VAL A 302 8.72 16.63 -11.88
N PRO A 303 9.56 16.95 -10.88
CA PRO A 303 9.88 16.00 -9.82
C PRO A 303 8.64 15.71 -8.97
N ALA A 304 8.52 14.47 -8.51
CA ALA A 304 7.47 14.03 -7.57
C ALA A 304 7.71 14.53 -6.13
N ASP A 305 7.88 15.84 -5.92
CA ASP A 305 8.27 16.45 -4.62
C ASP A 305 7.13 17.07 -3.82
N ARG A 306 6.01 17.38 -4.48
CA ARG A 306 4.82 17.99 -3.87
C ARG A 306 3.57 17.55 -4.62
N ASP A 307 2.43 17.56 -3.95
CA ASP A 307 1.18 17.18 -4.61
C ASP A 307 0.79 18.14 -5.72
N PHE A 308 0.20 17.61 -6.78
CA PHE A 308 -0.40 18.44 -7.82
C PHE A 308 -1.81 18.85 -7.37
N GLU A 309 -2.04 20.16 -7.28
CA GLU A 309 -3.35 20.73 -6.93
C GLU A 309 -3.72 21.79 -7.96
N VAL A 310 -4.94 21.70 -8.48
CA VAL A 310 -5.52 22.68 -9.39
C VAL A 310 -6.95 22.98 -8.97
N THR A 311 -7.30 24.26 -8.98
CA THR A 311 -8.63 24.75 -8.67
C THR A 311 -9.11 25.60 -9.84
N TRP A 312 -10.37 25.40 -10.23
CA TRP A 312 -11.04 26.26 -11.19
C TRP A 312 -12.36 26.78 -10.63
N ARG A 313 -12.73 27.99 -11.05
CA ARG A 313 -13.89 28.70 -10.53
C ARG A 313 -14.77 29.20 -11.66
N SER A 314 -16.08 29.12 -11.46
CA SER A 314 -17.03 29.77 -12.36
C SER A 314 -17.04 31.29 -12.16
N ALA A 315 -17.45 32.03 -13.18
CA ALA A 315 -17.90 33.40 -12.96
C ALA A 315 -19.12 33.40 -11.99
N PRO A 316 -19.25 34.41 -11.11
CA PRO A 316 -20.46 34.61 -10.31
C PRO A 316 -21.70 34.66 -11.20
N ASP A 317 -22.77 34.01 -10.75
CA ASP A 317 -24.01 33.86 -11.51
C ASP A 317 -25.18 33.69 -10.54
N ALA A 318 -26.25 34.44 -10.77
CA ALA A 318 -27.48 34.43 -9.97
C ALA A 318 -28.42 33.27 -10.34
N MET A 319 -28.23 32.63 -11.51
CA MET A 319 -29.07 31.53 -11.96
C MET A 319 -28.40 30.16 -11.74
N PRO A 320 -29.19 29.12 -11.42
CA PRO A 320 -28.67 27.75 -11.42
C PRO A 320 -28.28 27.34 -12.84
N ARG A 321 -27.20 26.57 -12.95
CA ARG A 321 -26.72 26.06 -14.25
C ARG A 321 -26.83 24.55 -14.30
N SER A 322 -26.92 24.01 -15.50
CA SER A 322 -26.88 22.58 -15.72
C SER A 322 -25.89 22.23 -16.83
N ALA A 323 -25.25 21.08 -16.69
CA ALA A 323 -24.41 20.49 -17.72
C ALA A 323 -24.79 19.02 -17.91
N VAL A 324 -24.75 18.55 -19.15
CA VAL A 324 -25.00 17.16 -19.50
C VAL A 324 -23.77 16.61 -20.20
N TYR A 325 -23.27 15.49 -19.69
CA TYR A 325 -22.17 14.74 -20.27
C TYR A 325 -22.71 13.39 -20.72
N THR A 326 -22.35 12.95 -21.92
CA THR A 326 -22.77 11.66 -22.44
C THR A 326 -21.57 10.85 -22.89
N GLU A 327 -21.51 9.60 -22.46
CA GLU A 327 -20.53 8.62 -22.90
C GLU A 327 -21.26 7.45 -23.57
N GLN A 328 -20.77 7.02 -24.72
CA GLN A 328 -21.24 5.81 -25.38
C GLN A 328 -20.26 4.68 -25.11
N LYS A 329 -20.77 3.55 -24.60
CA LYS A 329 -19.98 2.33 -24.39
C LYS A 329 -20.72 1.16 -25.06
N GLY A 330 -20.19 0.74 -26.22
CA GLY A 330 -20.85 -0.24 -27.08
C GLY A 330 -22.16 0.33 -27.64
N ASP A 331 -23.26 -0.36 -27.38
CA ASP A 331 -24.63 -0.01 -27.76
C ASP A 331 -25.36 0.85 -26.71
N LYS A 332 -24.74 1.11 -25.55
CA LYS A 332 -25.35 1.84 -24.43
C LYS A 332 -24.83 3.27 -24.34
N TYR A 333 -25.74 4.17 -23.96
CA TYR A 333 -25.44 5.56 -23.63
C TYR A 333 -25.59 5.78 -22.12
N TYR A 334 -24.60 6.43 -21.54
CA TYR A 334 -24.57 6.82 -20.14
C TYR A 334 -24.51 8.34 -20.09
N SER A 335 -25.41 8.96 -19.33
CA SER A 335 -25.46 10.41 -19.19
C SER A 335 -25.31 10.83 -17.74
N LEU A 336 -24.48 11.83 -17.50
CA LEU A 336 -24.35 12.54 -16.24
C LEU A 336 -24.98 13.92 -16.40
N ILE A 337 -25.97 14.24 -15.55
CA ILE A 337 -26.50 15.59 -15.43
C ILE A 337 -25.92 16.19 -14.15
N THR A 338 -25.27 17.34 -14.26
CA THR A 338 -24.77 18.10 -13.11
C THR A 338 -25.55 19.40 -12.99
N LEU A 339 -26.09 19.68 -11.80
CA LEU A 339 -26.76 20.94 -11.47
C LEU A 339 -25.85 21.75 -10.53
N PHE A 340 -25.51 22.96 -10.95
CA PHE A 340 -24.71 23.89 -10.16
C PHE A 340 -25.63 24.95 -9.54
N PRO A 341 -25.53 25.19 -8.22
CA PRO A 341 -26.28 26.27 -7.59
C PRO A 341 -25.78 27.63 -8.08
N PRO A 342 -26.59 28.69 -7.93
CA PRO A 342 -26.13 30.07 -8.06
C PRO A 342 -24.87 30.31 -7.21
N THR A 343 -23.96 31.10 -7.74
CA THR A 343 -22.67 31.41 -7.12
C THR A 343 -22.54 32.86 -6.69
N ASP A 344 -23.48 33.73 -7.12
CA ASP A 344 -23.66 35.02 -6.49
C ASP A 344 -24.20 34.84 -5.07
N SER A 345 -23.57 35.55 -4.14
CA SER A 345 -23.93 35.49 -2.74
C SER A 345 -25.39 35.93 -2.59
N TYR A 346 -26.22 35.06 -2.02
CA TYR A 346 -27.52 35.42 -1.44
C TYR A 346 -27.32 36.26 -0.17
N ALA A 347 -26.50 37.31 -0.23
CA ALA A 347 -26.25 38.20 0.89
C ALA A 347 -27.55 38.87 1.37
N ASP A 348 -28.53 39.05 0.47
CA ASP A 348 -29.79 39.72 0.73
C ASP A 348 -31.03 38.80 0.79
N ILE A 349 -30.88 37.47 0.67
CA ILE A 349 -32.02 36.56 0.90
C ILE A 349 -32.00 36.11 2.36
N PRO A 350 -33.00 36.49 3.19
CA PRO A 350 -33.08 36.02 4.56
C PRO A 350 -33.09 34.49 4.56
N ARG A 351 -32.03 33.89 5.10
CA ARG A 351 -31.96 32.44 5.28
C ARG A 351 -33.07 32.06 6.25
N LEU A 352 -34.10 31.39 5.74
CA LEU A 352 -35.11 30.76 6.59
C LEU A 352 -34.39 29.79 7.53
N PRO A 353 -34.73 29.77 8.83
CA PRO A 353 -34.19 28.78 9.77
C PRO A 353 -34.38 27.39 9.19
N ARG A 354 -33.33 26.55 9.23
CA ARG A 354 -33.50 25.13 8.93
C ARG A 354 -34.21 24.52 10.14
N ASP A 355 -35.41 24.02 9.94
CA ASP A 355 -36.07 23.21 10.96
C ASP A 355 -35.21 21.96 11.19
N ILE A 356 -34.70 21.84 12.41
CA ILE A 356 -34.10 20.62 12.91
C ILE A 356 -35.28 19.77 13.37
N VAL A 357 -35.62 18.73 12.59
CA VAL A 357 -36.61 17.72 13.00
C VAL A 357 -35.89 16.54 13.64
#